data_AF-A0A1D6FJT7-F1
#
_entry.id   AF-A0A1D6FJT7-F1
#
_cell.length_a   1.000
_cell.length_b   1.000
_cell.length_c   1.000
_cell.angle_alpha   90.00
_cell.angle_beta   90.00
_cell.angle_gamma   90.00
#
_symmetry.space_group_name_H-M   'P 1'
#
loop_
_entity.id
_entity.type
_entity.pdbx_description
1 polymer ?
#
loop_
_entity_poly.entity_id
_entity_poly.type
_entity_poly.pdbx_seq_one_letter_code
_entity_poly.pdbx_strand_id
1 'polypeptide(L)'
;MVQTAARKIASVKIIRNKQTGHSEGYGFIEFSSRGAAEHTLMNFNGQMMSNVEITFKLNWASASIGDKRGDSGSDHTIFVGDLAHGVTDSMLEDVFRAKYPSVRGANVVVDRMTGWPKGYGFVRFGDLNNAL
;
A
#
# COMPACT_ATOMS: atom_id res chain seq x y z
N MET A 1 -15.26 30.92 12.53
CA MET A 1 -15.01 31.04 11.08
C MET A 1 -13.85 30.11 10.76
N VAL A 2 -14.12 28.94 10.17
CA VAL A 2 -13.08 27.96 9.84
C VAL A 2 -12.38 28.45 8.59
N GLN A 3 -11.13 28.88 8.72
CA GLN A 3 -10.36 29.40 7.61
C GLN A 3 -10.22 28.32 6.53
N THR A 4 -10.78 28.59 5.38
CA THR A 4 -10.67 27.82 4.14
C THR A 4 -9.21 27.60 3.77
N ALA A 5 -8.62 26.46 4.15
CA ALA A 5 -7.38 25.96 3.56
C ALA A 5 -7.72 25.31 2.21
N ALA A 6 -8.15 26.12 1.24
CA ALA A 6 -8.41 25.68 -0.12
C ALA A 6 -7.11 25.16 -0.76
N ARG A 7 -7.19 23.96 -1.34
CA ARG A 7 -6.23 23.33 -2.26
C ARG A 7 -4.94 22.74 -1.69
N LYS A 8 -5.07 21.86 -0.70
CA LYS A 8 -4.02 20.84 -0.45
C LYS A 8 -4.45 19.40 -0.78
N ILE A 9 -5.76 19.17 -0.94
CA ILE A 9 -6.34 17.87 -1.27
C ILE A 9 -6.59 17.81 -2.77
N ALA A 10 -6.07 16.76 -3.42
CA ALA A 10 -6.28 16.45 -4.84
C ALA A 10 -7.56 15.64 -5.05
N SER A 11 -7.84 14.67 -4.16
CA SER A 11 -9.03 13.81 -4.26
C SER A 11 -9.45 13.23 -2.90
N VAL A 12 -10.74 12.93 -2.76
CA VAL A 12 -11.29 12.21 -1.61
C VAL A 12 -12.18 11.08 -2.11
N LYS A 13 -11.93 9.86 -1.65
CA LYS A 13 -12.72 8.67 -2.01
C LYS A 13 -13.15 7.93 -0.77
N ILE A 14 -14.46 7.86 -0.51
CA ILE A 14 -15.04 7.01 0.53
C ILE A 14 -15.27 5.61 -0.06
N ILE A 15 -14.80 4.59 0.64
CA ILE A 15 -15.02 3.21 0.21
C ILE A 15 -16.42 2.77 0.64
N ARG A 16 -17.15 2.19 -0.31
CA ARG A 16 -18.51 1.70 -0.12
C ARG A 16 -18.58 0.25 -0.57
N ASN A 17 -19.41 -0.51 0.11
CA ASN A 17 -19.75 -1.87 -0.28
C ASN A 17 -20.41 -1.84 -1.66
N LYS A 18 -19.89 -2.62 -2.62
CA LYS A 18 -20.40 -2.60 -4.01
C LYS A 18 -21.80 -3.16 -4.16
N GLN A 19 -22.23 -4.04 -3.25
CA GLN A 19 -23.54 -4.67 -3.32
C GLN A 19 -24.61 -3.84 -2.59
N THR A 20 -24.26 -3.29 -1.43
CA THR A 20 -25.23 -2.60 -0.56
C THR A 20 -25.15 -1.07 -0.64
N GLY A 21 -24.07 -0.51 -1.18
CA GLY A 21 -23.84 0.94 -1.28
C GLY A 21 -23.48 1.64 0.03
N HIS A 22 -23.49 0.92 1.16
CA HIS A 22 -23.13 1.46 2.47
C HIS A 22 -21.63 1.75 2.57
N SER A 23 -21.27 2.76 3.35
CA SER A 23 -19.87 3.09 3.66
C SER A 23 -19.21 1.93 4.41
N GLU A 24 -17.99 1.58 4.02
CA GLU A 24 -17.15 0.61 4.73
C GLU A 24 -16.43 1.26 5.94
N GLY A 25 -16.74 2.52 6.26
CA GLY A 25 -16.20 3.22 7.44
C GLY A 25 -14.81 3.83 7.26
N TYR A 26 -14.27 3.81 6.03
CA TYR A 26 -12.99 4.44 5.71
C TYR A 26 -12.97 5.04 4.30
N GLY A 27 -11.94 5.85 4.04
CA GLY A 27 -11.70 6.47 2.75
C GLY A 27 -10.25 6.87 2.58
N PHE A 28 -9.94 7.32 1.37
CA PHE A 28 -8.62 7.77 0.99
C PHE A 28 -8.67 9.27 0.68
N ILE A 29 -7.64 9.97 1.15
CA ILE A 29 -7.41 11.38 0.83
C ILE A 29 -6.11 11.45 0.07
N GLU A 30 -6.19 11.90 -1.18
CA GLU A 30 -5.03 12.21 -1.99
C GLU A 30 -4.67 13.67 -1.78
N PHE A 31 -3.41 13.94 -1.46
CA PHE A 31 -2.91 15.29 -1.29
C PHE A 31 -2.12 15.72 -2.53
N SER A 32 -2.25 16.99 -2.87
CA SER A 32 -1.45 17.64 -3.92
C SER A 32 0.06 17.67 -3.64
N SER A 33 0.48 17.42 -2.39
CA SER A 33 1.89 17.31 -2.01
C SER A 33 2.08 16.41 -0.80
N ARG A 34 3.24 15.76 -0.72
CA ARG A 34 3.64 14.93 0.42
C ARG A 34 3.68 15.73 1.72
N GLY A 35 4.24 16.94 1.71
CA GLY A 35 4.30 17.79 2.92
C GLY A 35 2.92 18.15 3.48
N ALA A 36 1.90 18.29 2.62
CA ALA A 36 0.51 18.48 3.06
C ALA A 36 -0.07 17.23 3.73
N ALA A 37 0.25 16.05 3.21
CA ALA A 37 -0.17 14.79 3.79
C ALA A 37 0.54 14.53 5.14
N GLU A 38 1.84 14.81 5.24
CA GLU A 38 2.65 14.67 6.46
C GLU A 38 2.09 15.56 7.57
N HIS A 39 1.86 16.83 7.25
CA HIS A 39 1.25 17.78 8.18
C HIS A 39 -0.13 17.31 8.65
N THR A 40 -0.95 16.78 7.74
CA THR A 40 -2.30 16.31 8.10
C THR A 40 -2.24 15.06 8.98
N LEU A 41 -1.36 14.11 8.66
CA LEU A 41 -1.17 12.89 9.44
C LEU A 41 -0.66 13.21 10.86
N MET A 42 0.27 14.16 11.00
CA MET A 42 0.79 14.57 12.32
C MET A 42 -0.25 15.28 13.18
N ASN A 43 -1.03 16.18 12.59
CA ASN A 43 -1.93 17.04 13.36
C ASN A 43 -3.30 16.42 13.63
N PHE A 44 -3.80 15.57 12.74
CA PHE A 44 -5.17 15.07 12.83
C PHE A 44 -5.26 13.61 13.28
N ASN A 45 -4.20 12.79 13.13
CA ASN A 45 -4.25 11.41 13.62
C ASN A 45 -4.42 11.39 15.14
N GLY A 46 -5.41 10.64 15.63
CA GLY A 46 -5.78 10.57 17.04
C GLY A 46 -6.69 11.70 17.54
N GLN A 47 -6.98 12.73 16.74
CA GLN A 47 -7.94 13.77 17.14
C GLN A 47 -9.38 13.25 17.09
N MET A 48 -10.23 13.68 18.03
CA MET A 48 -11.66 13.35 18.00
C MET A 48 -12.37 14.02 16.82
N MET A 49 -13.24 13.27 16.15
CA MET A 49 -14.17 13.85 15.18
C MET A 49 -15.25 14.65 15.91
N SER A 50 -15.52 15.88 15.47
CA SER A 50 -16.46 16.76 16.17
C SER A 50 -17.91 16.27 16.17
N ASN A 51 -18.25 15.34 15.29
CA ASN A 51 -19.61 14.85 15.05
C ASN A 51 -19.79 13.36 15.35
N VAL A 52 -18.73 12.66 15.76
CA VAL A 52 -18.74 11.23 16.09
C VAL A 52 -17.77 11.02 17.23
N GLU A 53 -18.13 10.26 18.26
CA GLU A 53 -17.22 9.90 19.38
C GLU A 53 -16.14 8.88 18.95
N ILE A 54 -15.55 9.10 17.78
CA ILE A 54 -14.52 8.29 17.15
C ILE A 54 -13.35 9.21 16.82
N THR A 55 -12.12 8.75 17.08
CA THR A 55 -10.91 9.47 16.71
C THR A 55 -10.54 9.21 15.25
N PHE A 56 -9.95 10.21 14.59
CA PHE A 56 -9.32 10.00 13.30
C PHE A 56 -8.19 8.98 13.42
N LYS A 57 -8.24 7.93 12.60
CA LYS A 57 -7.13 7.00 12.41
C LYS A 57 -6.57 7.20 11.01
N LEU A 58 -5.49 7.95 10.91
CA LEU A 58 -4.78 8.21 9.66
C LEU A 58 -3.53 7.34 9.59
N ASN A 59 -3.24 6.85 8.40
CA ASN A 59 -2.01 6.14 8.09
C ASN A 59 -1.60 6.46 6.65
N TRP A 60 -0.33 6.25 6.35
CA TRP A 60 0.12 6.28 4.95
C TRP A 60 -0.64 5.21 4.18
N ALA A 61 -1.31 5.64 3.12
CA ALA A 61 -1.88 4.74 2.13
C ALA A 61 -0.80 4.46 1.10
N SER A 62 -0.46 3.20 0.89
CA SER A 62 0.22 2.82 -0.34
C SER A 62 -0.77 3.03 -1.48
N ALA A 63 -0.32 3.54 -2.62
CA ALA A 63 -1.09 3.70 -3.86
C ALA A 63 -1.49 2.35 -4.50
N SER A 64 -1.81 1.35 -3.69
CA SER A 64 -2.19 0.00 -4.09
C SER A 64 -3.69 -0.15 -4.35
N ILE A 65 -4.51 0.84 -4.00
CA ILE A 65 -5.96 0.80 -4.21
C ILE A 65 -6.34 1.80 -5.30
N GLY A 66 -5.96 1.48 -6.55
CA GLY A 66 -6.83 1.84 -7.66
C GLY A 66 -6.21 2.37 -8.95
N ASP A 67 -4.94 2.76 -9.01
CA ASP A 67 -4.42 3.28 -10.28
C ASP A 67 -2.98 2.87 -10.57
N LYS A 68 -2.84 2.21 -11.71
CA LYS A 68 -1.58 2.06 -12.43
C LYS A 68 -1.12 3.47 -12.81
N ARG A 69 -0.29 4.12 -11.99
CA ARG A 69 0.80 5.03 -12.40
C ARG A 69 1.37 5.77 -11.18
N GLY A 70 2.64 5.50 -10.90
CA GLY A 70 3.54 6.44 -10.23
C GLY A 70 3.85 6.15 -8.76
N ASP A 71 4.73 5.19 -8.50
CA ASP A 71 5.82 5.24 -7.49
C ASP A 71 6.50 3.86 -7.45
N SER A 72 7.56 3.65 -8.25
CA SER A 72 8.58 2.56 -8.27
C SER A 72 8.29 1.19 -7.60
N GLY A 73 7.03 0.75 -7.54
CA GLY A 73 6.59 -0.44 -6.81
C GLY A 73 6.13 -1.55 -7.72
N SER A 74 5.54 -1.20 -8.87
CA SER A 74 5.17 -2.16 -9.92
C SER A 74 6.31 -2.44 -10.90
N ASP A 75 7.16 -1.44 -11.17
CA ASP A 75 8.07 -1.47 -12.33
C ASP A 75 9.32 -2.31 -12.08
N HIS A 76 9.54 -2.71 -10.82
CA HIS A 76 10.65 -3.56 -10.39
C HIS A 76 10.17 -4.82 -9.69
N THR A 77 8.93 -5.25 -9.93
CA THR A 77 8.41 -6.49 -9.33
C THR A 77 8.24 -7.54 -10.41
N ILE A 78 8.84 -8.71 -10.20
CA ILE A 78 8.69 -9.87 -11.10
C ILE A 78 7.72 -10.87 -10.50
N PHE A 79 7.02 -11.57 -11.38
CA PHE A 79 6.25 -12.77 -11.03
C PHE A 79 7.17 -14.00 -11.05
N VAL A 80 6.98 -14.89 -10.08
CA VAL A 80 7.65 -16.19 -10.01
C VAL A 80 6.57 -17.27 -9.85
N GLY A 81 6.43 -18.13 -10.86
CA GLY A 81 5.47 -19.24 -10.88
C GLY A 81 6.10 -20.57 -10.47
N ASP A 82 5.27 -21.62 -10.46
CA ASP A 82 5.66 -23.01 -10.20
C ASP A 82 6.44 -23.22 -8.90
N LEU A 83 6.10 -22.44 -7.86
CA LEU A 83 6.67 -22.59 -6.54
C LEU A 83 6.13 -23.85 -5.86
N ALA A 84 7.02 -24.66 -5.30
CA ALA A 84 6.62 -25.80 -4.48
C ALA A 84 5.87 -25.35 -3.22
N HIS A 85 4.99 -26.21 -2.70
CA HIS A 85 4.13 -25.90 -1.54
C HIS A 85 4.90 -25.53 -0.26
N GLY A 86 6.17 -25.94 -0.14
CA GLY A 86 7.02 -25.61 1.00
C GLY A 86 7.78 -24.29 0.88
N VAL A 87 7.67 -23.58 -0.25
CA VAL A 87 8.40 -22.33 -0.46
C VAL A 87 7.75 -21.21 0.36
N THR A 88 8.55 -20.56 1.20
CA THR A 88 8.15 -19.38 1.97
C THR A 88 8.65 -18.09 1.34
N ASP A 89 8.08 -16.97 1.77
CA ASP A 89 8.52 -15.61 1.40
C ASP A 89 10.04 -15.45 1.60
N SER A 90 10.55 -15.87 2.76
CA SER A 90 11.98 -15.79 3.10
C SER A 90 12.86 -16.64 2.19
N MET A 91 12.46 -17.89 1.90
CA MET A 91 13.23 -18.76 1.00
C MET A 91 13.30 -18.19 -0.41
N LEU A 92 12.17 -17.67 -0.92
CA LEU A 92 12.11 -17.04 -2.23
C LEU A 92 12.98 -15.77 -2.27
N GLU A 93 12.92 -14.95 -1.21
CA GLU A 93 13.73 -13.75 -1.09
C GLU A 93 15.24 -14.06 -1.06
N ASP A 94 15.67 -15.01 -0.22
CA ASP A 94 17.07 -15.38 -0.05
C ASP A 94 17.69 -15.91 -1.34
N VAL A 95 16.95 -16.74 -2.09
CA VAL A 95 17.39 -17.27 -3.39
C VAL A 95 17.66 -16.14 -4.40
N PHE A 96 16.76 -15.16 -4.49
CA PHE A 96 16.95 -14.04 -5.41
C PHE A 96 18.01 -13.06 -4.90
N ARG A 97 18.09 -12.79 -3.60
CA ARG A 97 19.11 -11.93 -2.98
C ARG A 97 20.53 -12.45 -3.20
N ALA A 98 20.72 -13.78 -3.18
CA ALA A 98 22.02 -14.39 -3.43
C ALA A 98 22.63 -14.02 -4.79
N LYS A 99 21.78 -13.72 -5.78
CA LYS A 99 22.21 -13.34 -7.14
C LYS A 99 22.01 -11.86 -7.46
N TYR A 100 21.04 -11.21 -6.81
CA TYR A 100 20.63 -9.85 -7.10
C TYR A 100 20.55 -9.04 -5.80
N PRO A 101 21.59 -8.28 -5.44
CA PRO A 101 21.62 -7.47 -4.20
C PRO A 101 20.53 -6.40 -4.12
N SER A 102 19.91 -6.04 -5.25
CA SER A 102 18.83 -5.06 -5.32
C SER A 102 17.48 -5.58 -4.82
N VAL A 103 17.34 -6.87 -4.49
CA VAL A 103 16.07 -7.41 -3.96
C VAL A 103 15.70 -6.70 -2.65
N ARG A 104 14.46 -6.18 -2.61
CA ARG A 104 13.88 -5.46 -1.48
C ARG A 104 12.87 -6.28 -0.69
N GLY A 105 12.31 -7.32 -1.30
CA GLY A 105 11.40 -8.25 -0.63
C GLY A 105 10.82 -9.28 -1.58
N ALA A 106 10.31 -10.38 -1.03
CA ALA A 106 9.49 -11.33 -1.77
C ALA A 106 8.20 -11.69 -1.02
N ASN A 107 7.17 -12.13 -1.73
CA ASN A 107 5.94 -12.66 -1.16
C ASN A 107 5.40 -13.83 -1.97
N VAL A 108 5.12 -14.96 -1.31
CA VAL A 108 4.40 -16.10 -1.86
C VAL A 108 2.91 -15.85 -1.68
N VAL A 109 2.16 -16.00 -2.77
CA VAL A 109 0.72 -15.78 -2.74
C VAL A 109 0.04 -17.00 -2.15
N VAL A 110 -0.68 -16.77 -1.06
CA VAL A 110 -1.53 -17.76 -0.42
C VAL A 110 -3.00 -17.50 -0.73
N ASP A 111 -3.77 -18.58 -0.80
CA ASP A 111 -5.22 -18.51 -0.78
C ASP A 111 -5.67 -18.01 0.60
N ARG A 112 -6.43 -16.91 0.63
CA ARG A 112 -6.79 -16.23 1.88
C ARG A 112 -7.79 -17.03 2.73
N MET A 113 -8.54 -17.97 2.14
CA MET A 113 -9.53 -18.76 2.85
C MET A 113 -8.89 -19.98 3.52
N THR A 114 -7.95 -20.63 2.82
CA THR A 114 -7.32 -21.87 3.26
C THR A 114 -5.97 -21.64 3.95
N GLY A 115 -5.28 -20.55 3.60
CA GLY A 115 -3.89 -20.28 3.99
C GLY A 115 -2.86 -21.02 3.14
N TRP A 116 -3.27 -21.75 2.10
CA TRP A 116 -2.38 -22.59 1.31
C TRP A 116 -1.72 -21.79 0.18
N PRO A 117 -0.43 -22.05 -0.12
CA PRO A 117 0.25 -21.38 -1.23
C PRO A 117 -0.38 -21.75 -2.56
N LYS A 118 -0.55 -20.76 -3.44
CA LYS A 118 -1.12 -20.92 -4.77
C LYS A 118 -0.11 -21.34 -5.84
N GLY A 119 1.13 -21.61 -5.44
CA GLY A 119 2.23 -22.01 -6.33
C GLY A 119 2.88 -20.85 -7.07
N TYR A 120 2.71 -19.60 -6.63
CA TYR A 120 3.37 -18.44 -7.22
C TYR A 120 3.61 -17.32 -6.21
N GLY A 121 4.50 -16.39 -6.56
CA GLY A 121 4.88 -15.26 -5.74
C GLY A 121 5.40 -14.09 -6.56
N PHE A 122 5.80 -13.03 -5.85
CA PHE A 122 6.37 -11.83 -6.43
C PHE A 122 7.67 -11.46 -5.73
N VAL A 123 8.67 -11.04 -6.50
CA VAL A 123 9.94 -10.53 -5.97
C VAL A 123 10.09 -9.07 -6.40
N ARG A 124 10.26 -8.19 -5.43
CA ARG A 124 10.45 -6.76 -5.65
C ARG A 124 11.93 -6.41 -5.57
N PHE A 125 12.42 -5.72 -6.59
CA PHE A 125 13.75 -5.13 -6.65
C PHE A 125 13.67 -3.63 -6.37
N GLY A 126 14.77 -3.07 -5.88
CA GLY A 126 15.00 -1.63 -5.82
C GLY A 126 15.53 -1.12 -7.16
N ASP A 127 15.49 0.20 -7.35
CA ASP A 127 16.01 0.85 -8.54
C ASP A 127 17.46 0.43 -8.82
N LEU A 128 17.75 0.13 -10.09
CA LEU A 128 19.05 -0.34 -10.57
C LEU A 128 20.11 0.78 -10.64
N ASN A 129 19.87 1.93 -10.00
CA ASN A 129 20.68 3.14 -10.21
C ASN A 129 21.86 3.28 -9.24
N ASN A 130 22.28 2.19 -8.58
CA ASN A 130 23.54 2.18 -7.84
C ASN A 130 24.16 0.77 -7.80
N ALA A 131 24.65 0.32 -8.94
CA ALA A 131 25.79 -0.58 -8.98
C ALA A 131 26.90 0.20 -9.70
N LEU A 132 28.00 0.40 -8.98
CA LEU A 132 29.22 1.16 -9.30
C LEU A 132 29.62 1.19 -10.78
#